data_AF-A0A382BV31-F1
#
_entry.id   AF-A0A382BV31-F1
#
_cell.length_a   1.000
_cell.length_b   1.000
_cell.length_c   1.000
_cell.angle_alpha   90.00
_cell.angle_beta   90.00
_cell.angle_gamma   90.00
#
_symmetry.space_group_name_H-M   'P 1'
#
loop_
_entity.id
_entity.type
_entity.pdbx_description
1 polymer ?
#
loop_
_entity_poly.entity_id
_entity_poly.type
_entity_poly.pdbx_seq_one_letter_code
_entity_poly.pdbx_strand_id
1 'polypeptide(L)'
;MKSKERMSLKELQSLDTQLGAVRSTIDNFEVKLEELEAPTLKLEEQIKGLAKRLQELSLEEKRLKLTIQEKHDRSEKLQDRMSRVRNIREETAVHAETEMVKKALQNDELEARENQSRLSKMTDRLNEQKETQTESLAQMEP
;
A
#
# COMPACT_ATOMS: atom_id res chain seq x y z
N MET A 1 -8.11 -73.41 -16.64
CA MET A 1 -7.31 -72.16 -16.63
C MET A 1 -8.14 -70.86 -16.69
N LYS A 2 -9.36 -70.85 -17.25
CA LYS A 2 -10.15 -69.61 -17.48
C LYS A 2 -10.64 -68.82 -16.25
N SER A 3 -10.69 -69.37 -15.03
CA SER A 3 -11.25 -68.62 -13.87
C SER A 3 -10.23 -67.71 -13.18
N LYS A 4 -8.95 -68.11 -13.07
CA LYS A 4 -7.88 -67.29 -12.47
C LYS A 4 -7.58 -66.04 -13.31
N GLU A 5 -7.51 -66.19 -14.63
CA GLU A 5 -7.32 -65.06 -15.56
C GLU A 5 -8.49 -64.06 -15.50
N ARG A 6 -9.72 -64.55 -15.34
CA ARG A 6 -10.90 -63.69 -15.17
C ARG A 6 -10.94 -62.95 -13.83
N MET A 7 -10.42 -63.54 -12.75
CA MET A 7 -10.30 -62.85 -11.46
C MET A 7 -9.24 -61.76 -11.51
N SER A 8 -8.08 -62.06 -12.10
CA SER A 8 -6.99 -61.11 -12.35
C SER A 8 -7.43 -59.91 -13.21
N LEU A 9 -8.25 -60.14 -14.24
CA LEU A 9 -8.78 -59.06 -15.09
C LEU A 9 -9.75 -58.13 -14.32
N LYS A 10 -10.58 -58.70 -13.43
CA LYS A 10 -11.49 -57.92 -12.58
C LYS A 10 -10.72 -57.09 -11.55
N GLU A 11 -9.66 -57.64 -10.98
CA GLU A 11 -8.78 -56.91 -10.05
C GLU A 11 -8.12 -55.73 -10.75
N LEU A 12 -7.61 -55.91 -11.97
CA LEU A 12 -7.03 -54.84 -12.78
C LEU A 12 -8.07 -53.76 -13.12
N GLN A 13 -9.29 -54.14 -13.50
CA GLN A 13 -10.38 -53.18 -13.72
C GLN A 13 -10.76 -52.42 -12.44
N SER A 14 -10.72 -53.07 -11.27
CA SER A 14 -10.97 -52.40 -9.99
C SER A 14 -9.87 -51.39 -9.65
N LEU A 15 -8.62 -51.72 -9.98
CA LEU A 15 -7.49 -50.81 -9.85
C LEU A 15 -7.62 -49.63 -10.81
N ASP A 16 -7.98 -49.85 -12.08
CA ASP A 16 -8.16 -48.77 -13.05
C ASP A 16 -9.28 -47.81 -12.65
N THR A 17 -10.39 -48.34 -12.09
CA THR A 17 -11.48 -47.50 -11.58
C THR A 17 -11.07 -46.71 -10.33
N GLN A 18 -10.32 -47.31 -9.42
CA GLN A 18 -9.74 -46.59 -8.28
C GLN A 18 -8.75 -45.51 -8.73
N LEU A 19 -7.90 -45.83 -9.71
CA LEU A 19 -6.88 -44.91 -10.25
C LEU A 19 -7.54 -43.75 -11.00
N GLY A 20 -8.63 -44.01 -11.73
CA GLY A 20 -9.48 -42.98 -12.32
C GLY A 20 -10.14 -42.08 -11.29
N ALA A 21 -10.65 -42.64 -10.18
CA ALA A 21 -11.22 -41.86 -9.08
C ALA A 21 -10.17 -40.99 -8.36
N VAL A 22 -8.96 -41.53 -8.17
CA VAL A 22 -7.82 -40.79 -7.60
C VAL A 22 -7.40 -39.64 -8.53
N ARG A 23 -7.30 -39.88 -9.84
CA ARG A 23 -7.00 -38.82 -10.82
C ARG A 23 -8.05 -37.72 -10.80
N SER A 24 -9.33 -38.09 -10.82
CA SER A 24 -10.41 -37.10 -10.74
C SER A 24 -10.40 -36.32 -9.43
N THR A 25 -9.99 -36.93 -8.31
CA THR A 25 -9.84 -36.19 -7.05
C THR A 25 -8.66 -35.23 -7.11
N ILE A 26 -7.53 -35.62 -7.70
CA ILE A 26 -6.37 -34.73 -7.93
C ILE A 26 -6.77 -33.53 -8.79
N ASP A 27 -7.41 -33.76 -9.94
CA ASP A 27 -7.83 -32.67 -10.84
C ASP A 27 -8.78 -31.68 -10.13
N ASN A 28 -9.69 -32.20 -9.29
CA ASN A 28 -10.59 -31.36 -8.50
C ASN A 28 -9.86 -30.57 -7.40
N PHE A 29 -8.75 -31.09 -6.85
CA PHE A 29 -7.93 -30.36 -5.89
C PHE A 29 -7.11 -29.27 -6.57
N GLU A 30 -6.58 -29.50 -7.77
CA GLU A 30 -5.87 -28.46 -8.54
C GLU A 30 -6.76 -27.25 -8.79
N VAL A 31 -8.01 -27.46 -9.23
CA VAL A 31 -8.97 -26.36 -9.45
C VAL A 31 -9.23 -25.58 -8.14
N LYS A 32 -9.41 -26.28 -7.02
CA LYS A 32 -9.64 -25.63 -5.72
C LYS A 32 -8.43 -24.87 -5.21
N LEU A 33 -7.22 -25.37 -5.48
CA LEU A 33 -5.98 -24.67 -5.15
C LEU A 33 -5.86 -23.38 -5.96
N GLU A 34 -6.11 -23.42 -7.26
CA GLU A 34 -6.12 -22.21 -8.10
C GLU A 34 -7.16 -21.18 -7.62
N GLU A 35 -8.36 -21.61 -7.24
CA GLU A 35 -9.40 -20.75 -6.68
C GLU A 35 -8.97 -20.08 -5.35
N LEU A 36 -8.12 -20.75 -4.57
CA LEU A 36 -7.57 -20.25 -3.30
C LEU A 36 -6.35 -19.33 -3.51
N GLU A 37 -5.49 -19.64 -4.48
CA GLU A 37 -4.27 -18.89 -4.80
C GLU A 37 -4.55 -17.56 -5.49
N ALA A 38 -5.50 -17.54 -6.43
CA ALA A 38 -5.86 -16.35 -7.17
C ALA A 38 -6.21 -15.11 -6.31
N PRO A 39 -7.06 -15.18 -5.26
CA PRO A 39 -7.32 -14.03 -4.39
C PRO A 39 -6.09 -13.62 -3.58
N THR A 40 -5.28 -14.56 -3.12
CA THR A 40 -4.05 -14.30 -2.35
C THR A 40 -3.02 -13.54 -3.19
N LEU A 41 -2.84 -13.93 -4.46
CA LEU A 41 -1.95 -13.24 -5.41
C LEU A 41 -2.44 -11.82 -5.70
N LYS A 42 -3.74 -11.63 -5.97
CA LYS A 42 -4.34 -10.30 -6.19
C LYS A 42 -4.13 -9.39 -4.98
N LEU A 43 -4.27 -9.94 -3.78
CA LEU A 43 -4.10 -9.20 -2.54
C LEU A 43 -2.63 -8.81 -2.33
N GLU A 44 -1.68 -9.68 -2.66
CA GLU A 44 -0.25 -9.37 -2.67
C GLU A 44 0.10 -8.23 -3.62
N GLU A 45 -0.46 -8.24 -4.84
CA GLU A 45 -0.29 -7.14 -5.81
C GLU A 45 -0.84 -5.81 -5.28
N GLN A 46 -2.02 -5.83 -4.64
CA GLN A 46 -2.62 -4.65 -4.02
C GLN A 46 -1.75 -4.10 -2.89
N ILE A 47 -1.22 -4.97 -2.01
CA ILE A 47 -0.31 -4.60 -0.93
C ILE A 47 0.96 -3.95 -1.48
N LYS A 48 1.56 -4.53 -2.52
CA LYS A 48 2.74 -3.96 -3.19
C LYS A 48 2.42 -2.57 -3.77
N GLY A 49 1.26 -2.43 -4.41
CA GLY A 49 0.79 -1.15 -4.96
C GLY A 49 0.59 -0.07 -3.89
N LEU A 50 -0.09 -0.42 -2.79
CA LEU A 50 -0.31 0.49 -1.65
C LEU A 50 1.01 0.88 -0.98
N ALA A 51 1.92 -0.07 -0.76
CA ALA A 51 3.22 0.18 -0.16
C ALA A 51 4.06 1.16 -1.01
N LYS A 52 4.06 0.97 -2.34
CA LYS A 52 4.72 1.90 -3.26
C LYS A 52 4.11 3.30 -3.17
N ARG A 53 2.78 3.40 -3.15
CA ARG A 53 2.09 4.70 -3.06
C ARG A 53 2.35 5.40 -1.74
N LEU A 54 2.41 4.66 -0.63
CA LEU A 54 2.79 5.17 0.68
C LEU A 54 4.22 5.73 0.69
N GLN A 55 5.15 5.03 0.04
CA GLN A 55 6.53 5.49 -0.09
C GLN A 55 6.60 6.82 -0.87
N GLU A 56 5.88 6.93 -1.98
CA GLU A 56 5.80 8.16 -2.78
C GLU A 56 5.26 9.34 -1.95
N LEU A 57 4.12 9.14 -1.25
CA LEU A 57 3.53 10.15 -0.38
C LEU A 57 4.43 10.53 0.80
N SER A 58 5.19 9.58 1.35
CA SER A 58 6.16 9.87 2.42
C SER A 58 7.30 10.74 1.93
N LEU A 59 7.79 10.54 0.70
CA LEU A 59 8.80 11.39 0.10
C LEU A 59 8.26 12.79 -0.19
N GLU A 60 7.03 12.90 -0.66
CA GLU A 60 6.33 14.16 -0.86
C GLU A 60 6.15 14.93 0.47
N GLU A 61 5.73 14.25 1.53
CA GLU A 61 5.59 14.83 2.88
C GLU A 61 6.93 15.39 3.41
N LYS A 62 8.03 14.66 3.22
CA LYS A 62 9.37 15.12 3.59
C LYS A 62 9.80 16.36 2.83
N ARG A 63 9.53 16.41 1.52
CA ARG A 63 9.83 17.59 0.68
C ARG A 63 9.02 18.79 1.13
N LEU A 64 7.72 18.60 1.37
CA LEU A 64 6.83 19.67 1.83
C LEU A 64 7.26 20.23 3.18
N LYS A 65 7.66 19.37 4.14
CA LYS A 65 8.23 19.80 5.43
C LYS A 65 9.47 20.66 5.27
N LEU A 66 10.36 20.33 4.33
CA LEU A 66 11.55 21.15 4.06
C LEU A 66 11.14 22.53 3.53
N THR A 67 10.21 22.60 2.57
CA THR A 67 9.69 23.86 2.04
C THR A 67 9.04 24.73 3.14
N ILE A 68 8.28 24.10 4.04
CA ILE A 68 7.68 24.76 5.20
C ILE A 68 8.77 25.35 6.10
N GLN A 69 9.82 24.59 6.40
CA GLN A 69 10.95 25.07 7.21
C GLN A 69 11.64 26.27 6.56
N GLU A 70 11.93 26.20 5.25
CA GLU A 70 12.55 27.31 4.51
C GLU A 70 11.69 28.57 4.54
N LYS A 71 10.36 28.43 4.46
CA LYS A 71 9.40 29.54 4.57
C LYS A 71 9.32 30.11 5.98
N HIS A 72 9.41 29.28 7.03
CA HIS A 72 9.52 29.73 8.42
C HIS A 72 10.79 30.56 8.62
N ASP A 73 11.95 30.03 8.21
CA ASP A 73 13.24 30.73 8.29
C ASP A 73 13.22 32.06 7.52
N ARG A 74 12.56 32.09 6.35
CA ARG A 74 12.38 33.32 5.57
C ARG A 74 11.48 34.31 6.28
N SER A 75 10.38 33.85 6.87
CA SER A 75 9.45 34.70 7.63
C SER A 75 10.14 35.35 8.82
N GLU A 76 10.96 34.60 9.57
CA GLU A 76 11.73 35.12 10.69
C GLU A 76 12.72 36.21 10.23
N LYS A 77 13.47 35.96 9.15
CA LYS A 77 14.39 36.96 8.58
C LYS A 77 13.68 38.23 8.11
N LEU A 78 12.47 38.11 7.55
CA LEU A 78 11.67 39.26 7.13
C LEU A 78 11.13 40.05 8.33
N GLN A 79 10.75 39.36 9.40
CA GLN A 79 10.32 39.98 10.65
C GLN A 79 11.47 40.74 11.33
N ASP A 80 12.68 40.16 11.34
CA ASP A 80 13.88 40.84 11.80
C ASP A 80 14.19 42.07 10.96
N ARG A 81 14.08 41.98 9.63
CA ARG A 81 14.30 43.10 8.72
C ARG A 81 13.28 44.22 8.98
N MET A 82 12.01 43.87 9.22
CA MET A 82 10.96 44.83 9.56
C MET A 82 11.34 45.70 10.76
N SER A 83 11.94 45.11 11.80
CA SER A 83 12.35 45.84 13.01
C SER A 83 13.49 46.85 12.79
N ARG A 84 14.22 46.74 11.67
CA ARG A 84 15.42 47.55 11.36
C ARG A 84 15.17 48.63 10.31
N VAL A 85 14.14 48.47 9.50
CA VAL A 85 13.78 49.44 8.45
C VAL A 85 13.21 50.70 9.10
N ARG A 86 13.57 51.87 8.56
CA ARG A 86 13.11 53.20 9.03
C ARG A 86 12.39 53.99 7.94
N ASN A 87 12.25 53.40 6.75
CA ASN A 87 11.70 54.04 5.56
C ASN A 87 10.34 53.41 5.25
N ILE A 88 9.29 54.22 5.22
CA ILE A 88 7.90 53.80 5.00
C ILE A 88 7.74 52.97 3.71
N ARG A 89 8.49 53.30 2.64
CA ARG A 89 8.44 52.51 1.38
C ARG A 89 9.04 51.12 1.54
N GLU A 90 10.10 51.00 2.32
CA GLU A 90 10.72 49.72 2.61
C GLU A 90 9.88 48.92 3.62
N GLU A 91 9.27 49.57 4.61
CA GLU A 91 8.35 48.93 5.57
C GLU A 91 7.16 48.30 4.85
N THR A 92 6.51 49.07 3.96
CA THR A 92 5.38 48.56 3.15
C THR A 92 5.79 47.41 2.23
N ALA A 93 6.97 47.46 1.62
CA ALA A 93 7.48 46.38 0.78
C ALA A 93 7.79 45.10 1.59
N VAL A 94 8.49 45.23 2.72
CA VAL A 94 8.79 44.09 3.61
C VAL A 94 7.50 43.54 4.22
N HIS A 95 6.49 44.38 4.46
CA HIS A 95 5.21 43.95 5.03
C HIS A 95 4.44 43.12 4.00
N ALA A 96 4.36 43.59 2.76
CA ALA A 96 3.76 42.84 1.67
C ALA A 96 4.47 41.48 1.46
N GLU A 97 5.81 41.46 1.47
CA GLU A 97 6.58 40.22 1.35
C GLU A 97 6.29 39.26 2.50
N THR A 98 6.22 39.77 3.73
CA THR A 98 5.91 38.98 4.93
C THR A 98 4.53 38.34 4.83
N GLU A 99 3.51 39.09 4.44
CA GLU A 99 2.15 38.56 4.31
C GLU A 99 2.03 37.54 3.16
N MET A 100 2.76 37.74 2.06
CA MET A 100 2.83 36.75 0.98
C MET A 100 3.46 35.44 1.46
N VAL A 101 4.58 35.51 2.21
CA VAL A 101 5.26 34.33 2.76
C VAL A 101 4.37 33.63 3.79
N LYS A 102 3.72 34.36 4.69
CA LYS A 102 2.77 33.78 5.67
C LYS A 102 1.62 33.04 4.99
N LYS A 103 1.01 33.63 3.96
CA LYS A 103 -0.08 32.98 3.23
C LYS A 103 0.41 31.70 2.52
N ALA A 104 1.58 31.76 1.90
CA ALA A 104 2.19 30.59 1.26
C ALA A 104 2.55 29.50 2.28
N LEU A 105 2.98 29.88 3.49
CA LEU A 105 3.28 28.97 4.58
C LEU A 105 2.01 28.30 5.12
N GLN A 106 0.94 29.06 5.35
CA GLN A 106 -0.35 28.52 5.79
C GLN A 106 -0.91 27.50 4.81
N ASN A 107 -0.80 27.75 3.51
CA ASN A 107 -1.24 26.81 2.48
C ASN A 107 -0.43 25.49 2.53
N ASP A 108 0.90 25.59 2.60
CA ASP A 108 1.74 24.40 2.70
C ASP A 108 1.48 23.60 4.00
N GLU A 109 1.26 24.28 5.13
CA GLU A 109 0.92 23.63 6.40
C GLU A 109 -0.43 22.90 6.34
N LEU A 110 -1.41 23.46 5.64
CA LEU A 110 -2.68 22.78 5.39
C LEU A 110 -2.48 21.54 4.53
N GLU A 111 -1.73 21.67 3.42
CA GLU A 111 -1.40 20.55 2.56
C GLU A 111 -0.63 19.44 3.31
N ALA A 112 0.28 19.82 4.21
CA ALA A 112 1.03 18.87 5.04
C ALA A 112 0.11 18.08 5.98
N ARG A 113 -0.87 18.75 6.61
CA ARG A 113 -1.87 18.08 7.45
C ARG A 113 -2.74 17.12 6.64
N GLU A 114 -3.16 17.52 5.44
CA GLU A 114 -3.91 16.64 4.54
C GLU A 114 -3.08 15.43 4.10
N ASN A 115 -1.81 15.63 3.75
CA ASN A 115 -0.89 14.55 3.39
C ASN A 115 -0.68 13.59 4.56
N GLN A 116 -0.55 14.09 5.79
CA GLN A 116 -0.46 13.25 7.00
C GLN A 116 -1.73 12.44 7.23
N SER A 117 -2.91 13.04 7.05
CA SER A 117 -4.18 12.31 7.15
C SER A 117 -4.28 11.20 6.08
N ARG A 118 -3.87 11.50 4.85
CA ARG A 118 -3.81 10.52 3.75
C ARG A 118 -2.84 9.38 4.06
N LEU A 119 -1.64 9.68 4.58
CA LEU A 119 -0.64 8.70 4.99
C LEU A 119 -1.17 7.78 6.09
N SER A 120 -1.82 8.32 7.12
CA SER A 120 -2.41 7.52 8.20
C SER A 120 -3.43 6.53 7.64
N LYS A 121 -4.43 7.02 6.89
CA LYS A 121 -5.48 6.17 6.32
C LYS A 121 -4.94 5.08 5.39
N MET A 122 -3.94 5.42 4.58
CA MET A 122 -3.30 4.43 3.70
C MET A 122 -2.48 3.40 4.47
N THR A 123 -1.85 3.79 5.58
CA THR A 123 -1.10 2.89 6.45
C THR A 123 -2.05 1.91 7.13
N ASP A 124 -3.17 2.40 7.66
CA ASP A 124 -4.20 1.56 8.27
C ASP A 124 -4.73 0.54 7.26
N ARG A 125 -5.09 1.00 6.04
CA ARG A 125 -5.53 0.12 4.95
C ARG A 125 -4.47 -0.90 4.55
N LEU A 126 -3.20 -0.53 4.52
CA LEU A 126 -2.11 -1.47 4.21
C LEU A 126 -2.00 -2.55 5.29
N ASN A 127 -2.16 -2.19 6.56
CA ASN A 127 -2.11 -3.13 7.67
C ASN A 127 -3.30 -4.09 7.63
N GLU A 128 -4.52 -3.58 7.39
CA GLU A 128 -5.72 -4.42 7.21
C GLU A 128 -5.54 -5.42 6.05
N GLN A 129 -4.98 -4.97 4.92
CA GLN A 129 -4.69 -5.86 3.79
C GLN A 129 -3.63 -6.90 4.11
N LYS A 130 -2.58 -6.53 4.86
CA LYS A 130 -1.56 -7.50 5.29
C LYS A 130 -2.12 -8.54 6.25
N GLU A 131 -2.99 -8.13 7.18
CA GLU A 131 -3.64 -9.04 8.12
C GLU A 131 -4.52 -10.05 7.38
N THR A 132 -5.37 -9.58 6.46
CA THR A 132 -6.16 -10.46 5.57
C THR A 132 -5.28 -11.35 4.70
N GLN A 133 -4.10 -10.89 4.26
CA GLN A 133 -3.14 -11.74 3.55
C GLN A 133 -2.64 -12.89 4.43
N THR A 134 -2.24 -12.57 5.66
CA THR A 134 -1.73 -13.57 6.60
C THR A 134 -2.79 -14.59 6.98
N GLU A 135 -4.04 -14.15 7.16
CA GLU A 135 -5.18 -15.05 7.39
C GLU A 135 -5.46 -15.94 6.19
N SER A 136 -5.42 -15.38 4.97
CA SER A 136 -5.59 -16.15 3.74
C SER A 136 -4.52 -17.22 3.62
N LEU A 137 -3.25 -16.85 3.80
CA LEU A 137 -2.10 -17.78 3.77
C LEU A 137 -2.21 -18.88 4.82
N ALA A 138 -2.65 -18.55 6.04
CA ALA A 138 -2.85 -19.54 7.10
C ALA A 138 -3.94 -20.57 6.76
N GLN A 139 -4.93 -20.22 5.92
CA GLN A 139 -5.92 -21.18 5.41
C GLN A 139 -5.37 -22.07 4.28
N MET A 140 -4.24 -21.71 3.68
CA MET A 140 -3.56 -22.50 2.65
C MET A 140 -2.51 -23.45 3.23
N GLU A 141 -2.11 -23.27 4.50
CA GLU A 141 -1.23 -24.22 5.18
C GLU A 141 -2.01 -25.52 5.52
N PRO A 142 -1.51 -26.70 5.10
CA PRO A 142 -2.18 -27.99 5.28
C PRO A 142 -2.15 -28.54 6.71
#